data_AF-A0A8J2VTZ5-F1
#
_entry.id   AF-A0A8J2VTZ5-F1
#
_cell.length_a   1.000
_cell.length_b   1.000
_cell.length_c   1.000
_cell.angle_alpha   90.00
_cell.angle_beta   90.00
_cell.angle_gamma   90.00
#
_symmetry.space_group_name_H-M   'P 1'
#
loop_
_entity.id
_entity.type
_entity.pdbx_description
1 polymer ?
#
loop_
_entity_poly.entity_id
_entity_poly.type
_entity_poly.pdbx_seq_one_letter_code
_entity_poly.pdbx_strand_id
1 'polypeptide(L)'
;MIELTVPWETNIPKDHTIKVNKYYELTNELTRNRFVVDLYAVEVGARGITAKSLYNLLKDLGLSRTHINAFLERTSKAALVGSFQIWLGRERSLDSGGERITRVS
;
A
#
# COMPACT_ATOMS: atom_id res chain seq x y z
N MET A 1 -5.77 -1.10 -14.68
CA MET A 1 -6.24 -1.03 -13.29
C MET A 1 -5.05 -1.04 -12.34
N ILE A 2 -4.99 -0.11 -11.39
CA ILE A 2 -3.90 -0.01 -10.41
C ILE A 2 -4.49 -0.16 -9.01
N GLU A 3 -3.94 -1.07 -8.23
CA GLU A 3 -4.35 -1.35 -6.86
C GLU A 3 -3.15 -1.18 -5.93
N LEU A 4 -3.16 -0.13 -5.09
CA LEU A 4 -2.08 0.20 -4.16
C LEU A 4 -2.32 -0.42 -2.78
N THR A 5 -1.24 -0.86 -2.12
CA THR A 5 -1.27 -1.38 -0.73
C THR A 5 -0.10 -0.86 0.07
N VAL A 6 -0.32 -0.62 1.36
CA VAL A 6 0.75 -0.28 2.32
C VAL A 6 0.86 -1.36 3.41
N PRO A 7 1.45 -2.53 3.11
CA PRO A 7 1.58 -3.62 4.07
C PRO A 7 2.82 -3.47 4.96
N TRP A 8 2.88 -4.26 6.03
CA TRP A 8 4.17 -4.55 6.67
C TRP A 8 5.07 -5.30 5.68
N GLU A 9 6.38 -5.05 5.68
CA GLU A 9 7.29 -5.46 4.59
C GLU A 9 7.26 -6.98 4.32
N THR A 10 7.17 -7.79 5.38
CA THR A 10 7.12 -9.25 5.26
C THR A 10 5.85 -9.76 4.60
N ASN A 11 4.78 -8.95 4.59
CA ASN A 11 3.49 -9.30 3.98
C ASN A 11 3.39 -8.89 2.51
N ILE A 12 4.35 -8.13 1.97
CA ILE A 12 4.33 -7.69 0.57
C ILE A 12 4.06 -8.84 -0.41
N PRO A 13 4.77 -10.00 -0.36
CA PRO A 13 4.53 -11.08 -1.33
C PRO A 13 3.14 -11.72 -1.21
N LYS A 14 2.64 -11.82 0.03
CA LYS A 14 1.33 -12.40 0.33
C LYS A 14 0.23 -11.49 -0.21
N ASP A 15 0.28 -10.20 0.12
CA ASP A 15 -0.76 -9.24 -0.26
C ASP A 15 -0.78 -9.02 -1.78
N HIS A 16 0.39 -9.05 -2.43
CA HIS A 16 0.50 -9.04 -3.88
C HIS A 16 -0.27 -10.21 -4.52
N THR A 17 -0.02 -11.43 -4.05
CA THR A 17 -0.69 -12.65 -4.54
C THR A 17 -2.20 -12.58 -4.33
N ILE A 18 -2.65 -12.13 -3.16
CA ILE A 18 -4.07 -11.96 -2.85
C ILE A 18 -4.73 -10.98 -3.84
N LYS A 19 -4.09 -9.84 -4.10
CA LYS A 19 -4.66 -8.81 -4.99
C LYS A 19 -4.68 -9.25 -6.45
N VAL A 20 -3.62 -9.89 -6.93
CA VAL A 20 -3.61 -10.46 -8.29
C VAL A 20 -4.73 -11.48 -8.46
N ASN A 21 -4.87 -12.42 -7.51
CA ASN A 21 -5.91 -13.43 -7.57
C ASN A 21 -7.33 -12.85 -7.45
N LYS A 22 -7.53 -11.85 -6.59
CA LYS A 22 -8.82 -11.17 -6.41
C LYS A 22 -9.37 -10.61 -7.72
N TYR A 23 -8.49 -10.08 -8.57
CA TYR A 23 -8.91 -9.43 -9.81
C TYR A 23 -8.77 -10.33 -11.05
N TYR A 24 -8.23 -11.54 -10.90
CA TYR A 24 -7.99 -12.47 -12.01
C TYR A 24 -9.25 -12.74 -12.84
N GLU A 25 -10.34 -13.12 -12.19
CA GLU A 25 -11.61 -13.42 -12.87
C GLU A 25 -12.18 -12.19 -13.60
N LEU A 26 -12.14 -11.02 -12.94
CA LEU A 26 -12.60 -9.76 -13.52
C LEU A 26 -11.77 -9.37 -14.75
N THR A 27 -10.44 -9.48 -14.67
CA THR A 27 -9.56 -9.16 -15.80
C THR A 27 -9.79 -10.10 -16.98
N ASN A 28 -10.05 -11.38 -16.73
CA ASN A 28 -10.36 -12.35 -17.76
C ASN A 28 -11.71 -12.06 -18.44
N GLU A 29 -12.73 -11.70 -17.67
CA GLU A 29 -14.03 -11.31 -18.21
C GLU A 29 -13.93 -10.08 -19.12
N LEU A 30 -13.26 -9.02 -18.66
CA LEU A 30 -13.04 -7.82 -19.46
C LEU A 30 -12.25 -8.12 -20.73
N THR A 31 -11.23 -8.97 -20.64
CA THR A 31 -10.42 -9.38 -21.80
C THR A 31 -11.25 -10.17 -22.81
N ARG A 32 -12.12 -11.09 -22.36
CA ARG A 32 -13.09 -11.80 -23.23
C ARG A 32 -14.05 -10.85 -23.93
N ASN A 33 -14.43 -9.76 -23.27
CA ASN A 33 -15.24 -8.69 -23.82
C ASN A 33 -14.44 -7.70 -24.69
N ARG A 34 -13.21 -8.06 -25.10
CA ARG A 34 -12.31 -7.28 -25.97
C ARG A 34 -11.83 -5.96 -25.38
N PHE A 35 -11.88 -5.80 -24.06
CA PHE A 35 -11.18 -4.71 -23.39
C PHE A 35 -9.71 -5.04 -23.19
N VAL A 36 -8.84 -4.05 -23.36
CA VAL A 36 -7.43 -4.15 -22.97
C VAL A 36 -7.32 -3.79 -21.49
N VAL A 37 -6.82 -4.72 -20.67
CA VAL A 37 -6.74 -4.54 -19.22
C VAL A 37 -5.36 -4.94 -18.71
N ASP A 38 -4.61 -3.97 -18.21
CA ASP A 38 -3.38 -4.19 -17.46
C ASP A 38 -3.65 -4.12 -15.95
N LEU A 39 -3.32 -5.16 -15.20
CA LEU A 39 -3.47 -5.20 -13.75
C LEU A 39 -2.12 -4.93 -13.06
N TYR A 40 -2.08 -3.86 -12.27
CA TYR A 40 -0.93 -3.51 -11.44
C TYR A 40 -1.30 -3.56 -9.96
N ALA A 41 -0.97 -4.68 -9.31
CA ALA A 41 -0.90 -4.74 -7.84
C ALA A 41 0.45 -4.15 -7.41
N VAL A 42 0.41 -3.02 -6.71
CA VAL A 42 1.61 -2.29 -6.29
C VAL A 42 1.65 -2.12 -4.77
N GLU A 43 2.83 -2.31 -4.20
CA GLU A 43 3.03 -2.34 -2.75
C GLU A 43 4.11 -1.36 -2.32
N VAL A 44 3.88 -0.74 -1.17
CA VAL A 44 4.85 0.10 -0.48
C VAL A 44 4.86 -0.30 0.98
N GLY A 45 5.97 -0.83 1.47
CA GLY A 45 6.14 -1.18 2.88
C GLY A 45 5.86 0.00 3.79
N ALA A 46 5.20 -0.27 4.92
CA ALA A 46 4.84 0.73 5.92
C ALA A 46 6.06 1.50 6.47
N ARG A 47 7.27 0.95 6.40
CA ARG A 47 8.54 1.61 6.77
C ARG A 47 9.18 2.38 5.61
N GLY A 48 8.47 2.55 4.51
CA GLY A 48 8.94 3.26 3.32
C GLY A 48 9.71 2.40 2.33
N ILE A 49 9.68 1.07 2.43
CA ILE A 49 10.32 0.20 1.44
C ILE A 49 9.44 0.12 0.19
N THR A 50 9.89 0.64 -0.94
CA THR A 50 9.13 0.52 -2.20
C THR A 50 9.33 -0.85 -2.84
N ALA A 51 8.23 -1.50 -3.23
CA ALA A 51 8.31 -2.78 -3.94
C ALA A 51 8.67 -2.59 -5.42
N LYS A 52 9.24 -3.64 -6.03
CA LYS A 52 9.57 -3.65 -7.47
C LYS A 52 8.35 -3.47 -8.36
N SER A 53 7.17 -3.89 -7.90
CA SER A 53 5.89 -3.70 -8.60
C SER A 53 5.59 -2.23 -8.89
N LEU A 54 5.84 -1.33 -7.94
CA LEU A 54 5.68 0.11 -8.14
C LEU A 54 6.67 0.66 -9.18
N TYR A 55 7.94 0.23 -9.13
CA TYR A 55 8.92 0.61 -10.16
C TYR A 55 8.49 0.17 -11.56
N ASN A 56 8.03 -1.08 -11.70
CA ASN A 56 7.58 -1.62 -12.98
C ASN A 56 6.37 -0.85 -13.52
N LEU A 57 5.37 -0.55 -12.69
CA LEU A 57 4.22 0.29 -13.07
C LEU A 57 4.69 1.63 -13.65
N LEU A 58 5.57 2.35 -12.95
CA LEU A 58 6.02 3.66 -13.40
C LEU A 58 6.84 3.59 -14.69
N LYS A 59 7.61 2.51 -14.86
CA LYS A 59 8.36 2.24 -16.10
C LYS A 59 7.40 1.97 -17.26
N ASP A 60 6.37 1.15 -17.05
CA ASP A 60 5.39 0.80 -18.08
C ASP A 60 4.52 2.00 -18.49
N LEU A 61 4.28 2.92 -17.55
CA LEU A 61 3.66 4.22 -17.83
C LEU A 61 4.57 5.19 -18.61
N GLY A 62 5.82 4.80 -18.91
CA GLY A 62 6.75 5.58 -19.72
C GLY A 62 7.47 6.70 -18.97
N LEU A 63 7.50 6.68 -17.63
CA LEU A 63 8.21 7.71 -16.87
C LEU A 63 9.73 7.59 -17.05
N SER A 64 10.41 8.73 -17.12
CA SER A 64 11.88 8.75 -17.11
C SER A 64 12.43 8.29 -15.75
N ARG A 65 13.65 7.75 -15.75
CA ARG A 65 14.32 7.26 -14.53
C ARG A 65 14.35 8.33 -13.41
N THR A 66 14.54 9.60 -13.75
CA THR A 66 14.54 10.71 -12.78
C THR A 66 13.18 10.86 -12.11
N HIS A 67 12.09 10.85 -12.89
CA HIS A 67 10.74 10.93 -12.35
C HIS A 67 10.37 9.68 -11.53
N ILE A 68 10.80 8.50 -11.96
CA ILE A 68 10.61 7.26 -11.20
C ILE A 68 11.26 7.37 -9.83
N ASN A 69 12.54 7.74 -9.77
CA ASN A 69 13.26 7.85 -8.50
C ASN A 69 12.62 8.87 -7.56
N ALA A 70 12.26 10.05 -8.08
CA ALA A 70 11.58 11.07 -7.29
C ALA A 70 10.20 10.60 -6.78
N PHE A 71 9.45 9.84 -7.58
CA PHE A 71 8.18 9.27 -7.18
C PHE A 71 8.36 8.21 -6.08
N LEU A 72 9.33 7.31 -6.23
CA LEU A 72 9.63 6.28 -5.24
C LEU A 72 10.05 6.89 -3.90
N GLU A 73 10.88 7.93 -3.91
CA GLU A 73 11.30 8.64 -2.69
C GLU A 73 10.11 9.31 -1.98
N ARG A 74 9.27 10.03 -2.72
CA ARG A 74 8.07 10.67 -2.16
C ARG A 74 7.09 9.65 -1.58
N THR A 75 6.90 8.55 -2.29
CA THR A 75 5.98 7.48 -1.88
C THR A 75 6.50 6.75 -0.64
N SER A 76 7.81 6.47 -0.60
CA SER A 76 8.51 5.92 0.57
C SER A 76 8.29 6.79 1.80
N LYS A 77 8.54 8.11 1.68
CA LYS A 77 8.36 9.06 2.78
C LYS A 77 6.90 9.16 3.21
N ALA A 78 5.96 9.19 2.27
CA ALA A 78 4.53 9.25 2.58
C ALA A 78 4.07 8.00 3.35
N ALA A 79 4.50 6.81 2.94
CA ALA A 79 4.17 5.56 3.63
C ALA A 79 4.74 5.53 5.05
N LEU A 80 6.00 5.92 5.23
CA LEU A 80 6.66 5.98 6.54
C LEU A 80 5.97 6.96 7.49
N VAL A 81 5.69 8.19 7.02
CA VAL A 81 5.03 9.21 7.84
C VAL A 81 3.59 8.77 8.15
N GLY A 82 2.85 8.30 7.16
CA GLY A 82 1.47 7.87 7.34
C GLY A 82 1.33 6.70 8.30
N SER A 83 2.18 5.68 8.19
CA SER A 83 2.15 4.52 9.09
C SER A 83 2.49 4.91 10.53
N PHE A 84 3.46 5.81 10.72
CA PHE A 84 3.83 6.33 12.03
C PHE A 84 2.70 7.13 12.67
N GLN A 85 2.00 7.98 11.90
CA GLN A 85 0.85 8.72 12.41
C GLN A 85 -0.30 7.81 12.81
N ILE A 86 -0.59 6.76 12.02
CA ILE A 86 -1.59 5.74 12.38
C ILE A 86 -1.20 5.06 13.69
N TRP A 87 0.08 4.73 13.87
CA TRP A 87 0.57 4.11 15.09
C TRP A 87 0.43 5.02 16.32
N LEU A 88 0.84 6.29 16.24
CA LEU A 88 0.66 7.27 17.32
C LEU A 88 -0.82 7.51 17.66
N GLY A 89 -1.69 7.57 16.63
CA GLY A 89 -3.12 7.75 16.82
C GLY A 89 -3.79 6.58 17.55
N ARG A 90 -3.25 5.36 17.41
CA ARG A 90 -3.71 4.18 18.17
C ARG A 90 -3.42 4.34 19.65
N GLU A 91 -2.24 4.79 20.02
CA GLU A 91 -1.83 4.98 21.42
C GLU A 91 -2.69 6.03 22.12
N ARG A 92 -2.92 7.18 21.45
CA ARG A 92 -3.85 8.22 21.94
C ARG A 92 -5.26 7.70 22.20
N SER A 93 -5.74 6.78 21.37
CA SER A 93 -7.09 6.21 21.49
C SER A 93 -7.19 5.20 22.65
N LEU A 94 -6.08 4.56 23.01
CA LEU A 94 -5.99 3.64 24.16
C LEU A 94 -5.89 4.42 25.48
N ASP A 95 -5.13 5.51 25.50
CA ASP A 95 -4.96 6.37 26.69
C ASP A 95 -6.25 7.10 27.08
N SER A 96 -7.12 7.38 26.11
CA SER A 96 -8.42 8.04 26.33
C SER A 96 -9.47 7.12 26.99
N GLY A 97 -9.18 5.83 27.18
CA GLY A 97 -10.05 4.84 27.82
C GLY A 97 -9.70 4.50 29.27
N GLY A 98 -8.67 5.13 29.85
CA GLY A 98 -8.08 4.75 31.14
C GLY A 98 -8.55 5.52 32.38
N GLU A 99 -9.37 6.56 32.27
CA GLU A 99 -9.92 7.26 33.44
C GLU A 99 -11.26 6.67 33.88
N ARG A 100 -11.24 5.46 34.46
CA ARG A 100 -12.31 5.04 35.37
C ARG A 100 -11.77 4.27 36.58
N ILE A 101 -11.97 4.92 37.73
CA ILE A 101 -12.13 4.36 39.08
C ILE A 101 -10.82 4.02 39.81
N THR A 102 -10.38 4.95 40.66
CA THR A 102 -10.09 4.71 42.09
C THR A 102 -10.15 6.01 42.89
N ARG A 103 -11.34 6.33 43.41
CA ARG A 103 -11.47 7.06 44.68
C ARG A 103 -12.46 6.33 45.58
N VAL A 104 -11.89 5.50 46.45
CA VAL A 104 -12.37 5.02 47.74
C VAL A 104 -11.06 4.67 48.45
N SER A 105 -10.70 5.20 49.59
CA SER A 105 -11.44 5.63 50.79
C SER A 105 -10.57 6.57 51.62
#